data_AF-A0A1M6VP33-F1
#
_entry.id   AF-A0A1M6VP33-F1
#
_cell.length_a   1.000
_cell.length_b   1.000
_cell.length_c   1.000
_cell.angle_alpha   90.00
_cell.angle_beta   90.00
_cell.angle_gamma   90.00
#
_symmetry.space_group_name_H-M   'P 1'
#
loop_
_entity.id
_entity.type
_entity.pdbx_description
1 polymer ?
#
loop_
_entity_poly.entity_id
_entity_poly.type
_entity_poly.pdbx_seq_one_letter_code
_entity_poly.pdbx_strand_id
1 'polypeptide(L)'
;MTSTATVLPRWTIAAPFVAWIVLGAAYLLPGNGLLLALVGAALCAAVFTAVHHAEVVAHRVGEPFGTLVLAVAVTVIEVALIVSVMLTSGPEKAGLARDTVFAAVMIVCNGIVGICLLVGGIRHREQDFQSRGAAAALAVLASLSVLTLVMPNYTTTRAGPVLSPSQLAFAGVSSLVLYGVFVFVQTVRHRDYFLADVPDEDVHAAPPSSRVALAAGGLLLVCLVAVVLLAKVLSPVVETAVQNAGAPAAVVGIIIAALVLLPEGLAAVRAARADRLQNSMNLALGSALASIGLTIPTVAAVFLATGQSLVLGIDGKQTVLLILTLLVGTLTLSSGRTTILQGAVHLSLFAAYLFLSFAP
;
A
#
# COMPACT_ATOMS: atom_id res chain seq x y z
N MET A 1 23.01 15.91 10.43
CA MET A 1 22.37 16.95 11.26
C MET A 1 20.87 16.65 11.31
N THR A 2 20.44 15.78 12.21
CA THR A 2 19.02 15.42 12.39
C THR A 2 18.61 15.86 13.79
N SER A 3 17.78 16.89 13.84
CA SER A 3 17.25 17.47 15.06
C SER A 3 16.47 16.40 15.83
N THR A 4 16.81 16.18 17.10
CA THR A 4 15.94 15.56 18.09
C THR A 4 14.61 16.32 18.06
N ALA A 5 13.56 15.75 17.45
CA ALA A 5 12.31 16.48 17.23
C ALA A 5 11.52 16.60 18.54
N THR A 6 11.86 17.61 19.34
CA THR A 6 11.05 18.05 20.48
C THR A 6 9.75 18.74 20.01
N VAL A 7 9.67 19.10 18.72
CA VAL A 7 8.54 19.83 18.10
C VAL A 7 8.27 19.28 16.70
N LEU A 8 6.99 19.09 16.35
CA LEU A 8 6.56 18.73 15.00
C LEU A 8 6.89 19.86 14.00
N PRO A 9 7.38 19.56 12.79
CA PRO A 9 7.62 20.59 11.77
C PRO A 9 6.35 21.41 11.49
N ARG A 10 6.47 22.73 11.38
CA ARG A 10 5.30 23.62 11.22
C ARG A 10 4.44 23.28 9.99
N TRP A 11 5.07 22.82 8.92
CA TRP A 11 4.36 22.43 7.69
C TRP A 11 3.48 21.19 7.88
N THR A 12 3.87 20.24 8.74
CA THR A 12 3.10 19.01 9.00
C THR A 12 1.89 19.27 9.89
N ILE A 13 1.93 20.37 10.65
CA ILE A 13 0.77 20.86 11.41
C ILE A 13 -0.17 21.61 10.46
N ALA A 14 0.35 22.50 9.61
CA ALA A 14 -0.47 23.35 8.75
C ALA A 14 -1.15 22.59 7.60
N ALA A 15 -0.46 21.61 7.00
CA ALA A 15 -0.93 20.89 5.82
C ALA A 15 -2.34 20.26 5.96
N PRO A 16 -2.69 19.54 7.05
CA PRO A 16 -4.05 19.03 7.23
C PRO A 16 -5.10 20.14 7.22
N PHE A 17 -4.85 21.27 7.89
CA PHE A 17 -5.82 22.38 7.91
C PHE A 17 -5.97 23.03 6.53
N VAL A 18 -4.87 23.20 5.81
CA VAL A 18 -4.91 23.67 4.41
C VAL A 18 -5.71 22.71 3.54
N ALA A 19 -5.52 21.40 3.71
CA ALA A 19 -6.28 20.37 2.99
C ALA A 19 -7.79 20.48 3.26
N TRP A 20 -8.20 20.73 4.51
CA TRP A 20 -9.60 20.99 4.87
C TRP A 20 -10.14 22.30 4.29
N ILE A 21 -9.34 23.36 4.24
CA ILE A 21 -9.74 24.64 3.61
C ILE A 21 -9.95 24.46 2.11
N VAL A 22 -9.01 23.79 1.43
CA VAL A 22 -9.12 23.48 -0.01
C VAL A 22 -10.34 22.62 -0.29
N LEU A 23 -10.61 21.63 0.56
CA LEU A 23 -11.82 20.80 0.48
C LEU A 23 -13.10 21.65 0.60
N GLY A 24 -13.17 22.53 1.60
CA GLY A 24 -14.32 23.42 1.79
C GLY A 24 -14.53 24.34 0.57
N ALA A 25 -13.46 24.92 0.05
CA ALA A 25 -13.52 25.71 -1.17
C ALA A 25 -14.01 24.89 -2.37
N ALA A 26 -13.55 23.64 -2.52
CA ALA A 26 -13.95 22.76 -3.62
C ALA A 26 -15.46 22.45 -3.63
N TYR A 27 -16.08 22.33 -2.45
CA TYR A 27 -17.53 22.18 -2.33
C TYR A 27 -18.30 23.47 -2.61
N LEU A 28 -17.73 24.64 -2.33
CA LEU A 28 -18.36 25.94 -2.58
C LEU A 28 -18.29 26.35 -4.05
N LEU A 29 -17.24 25.96 -4.78
CA LEU A 29 -16.98 26.33 -6.17
C LEU A 29 -16.75 25.09 -7.04
N PRO A 30 -17.78 24.24 -7.24
CA PRO A 30 -17.63 23.01 -8.01
C PRO A 30 -17.27 23.30 -9.47
N GLY A 31 -16.40 22.47 -10.05
CA GLY A 31 -16.04 22.54 -11.47
C GLY A 31 -14.92 23.52 -11.85
N ASN A 32 -14.35 24.27 -10.89
CA ASN A 32 -13.19 25.12 -11.16
C ASN A 32 -11.91 24.28 -11.33
N GLY A 33 -11.34 24.26 -12.54
CA GLY A 33 -10.15 23.46 -12.86
C GLY A 33 -8.91 23.79 -12.04
N LEU A 34 -8.69 25.07 -11.70
CA LEU A 34 -7.56 25.47 -10.84
C LEU A 34 -7.75 24.93 -9.41
N LEU A 35 -8.98 24.95 -8.91
CA LEU A 35 -9.31 24.41 -7.61
C LEU A 35 -9.18 22.88 -7.55
N LEU A 36 -9.52 22.18 -8.64
CA LEU A 36 -9.30 20.74 -8.76
C LEU A 36 -7.79 20.38 -8.76
N ALA A 37 -6.96 21.19 -9.42
CA ALA A 37 -5.50 21.04 -9.33
C ALA A 37 -4.99 21.26 -7.90
N LEU A 38 -5.53 22.25 -7.19
CA LEU A 38 -5.24 22.48 -5.77
C LEU A 38 -5.70 21.32 -4.88
N VAL A 39 -6.85 20.70 -5.17
CA VAL A 39 -7.33 19.49 -4.48
C VAL A 39 -6.31 18.34 -4.65
N GLY A 40 -5.80 18.14 -5.87
CA GLY A 40 -4.74 17.14 -6.12
C GLY A 40 -3.46 17.42 -5.33
N ALA A 41 -2.98 18.67 -5.33
CA ALA A 41 -1.80 19.06 -4.57
C ALA A 41 -2.02 18.90 -3.05
N ALA A 42 -3.19 19.28 -2.55
CA ALA A 42 -3.58 19.13 -1.15
C ALA A 42 -3.68 17.66 -0.74
N LEU A 43 -4.21 16.79 -1.61
CA LEU A 43 -4.26 15.35 -1.40
C LEU A 43 -2.86 14.77 -1.24
N CYS A 44 -1.94 15.07 -2.17
CA CYS A 44 -0.54 14.63 -2.06
C CYS A 44 0.09 15.12 -0.74
N ALA A 45 -0.03 16.42 -0.43
CA ALA A 45 0.50 16.98 0.80
C ALA A 45 -0.07 16.31 2.06
N ALA A 46 -1.38 16.01 2.07
CA ALA A 46 -2.04 15.35 3.18
C ALA A 46 -1.57 13.89 3.34
N VAL A 47 -1.36 13.14 2.25
CA VAL A 47 -0.81 11.77 2.29
C VAL A 47 0.60 11.77 2.88
N PHE A 48 1.51 12.61 2.37
CA PHE A 48 2.87 12.71 2.91
C PHE A 48 2.89 13.15 4.38
N THR A 49 1.99 14.05 4.77
CA THR A 49 1.86 14.51 6.15
C THR A 49 1.31 13.41 7.06
N ALA A 50 0.33 12.63 6.59
CA ALA A 50 -0.20 11.48 7.32
C ALA A 50 0.89 10.45 7.60
N VAL A 51 1.67 10.09 6.57
CA VAL A 51 2.80 9.15 6.72
C VAL A 51 3.83 9.69 7.71
N HIS A 52 4.18 10.97 7.65
CA HIS A 52 5.10 11.55 8.64
C HIS A 52 4.55 11.48 10.08
N HIS A 53 3.27 11.79 10.30
CA HIS A 53 2.68 11.66 11.63
C HIS A 53 2.63 10.20 12.09
N ALA A 54 2.38 9.26 11.18
CA ALA A 54 2.45 7.83 11.46
C ALA A 54 3.87 7.40 11.82
N GLU A 55 4.92 7.90 11.16
CA GLU A 55 6.33 7.68 11.51
C GLU A 55 6.66 8.19 12.92
N VAL A 56 6.16 9.38 13.30
CA VAL A 56 6.37 9.93 14.64
C VAL A 56 5.73 9.04 15.71
N VAL A 57 4.51 8.54 15.46
CA VAL A 57 3.86 7.59 16.36
C VAL A 57 4.62 6.27 16.39
N ALA A 58 5.05 5.75 15.24
CA ALA A 58 5.83 4.53 15.12
C ALA A 58 7.14 4.59 15.90
N HIS A 59 7.88 5.71 15.81
CA HIS A 59 9.13 5.91 16.53
C HIS A 59 8.92 5.98 18.05
N ARG A 60 7.75 6.46 18.51
CA ARG A 60 7.39 6.42 19.94
C ARG A 60 7.14 5.00 20.43
N VAL A 61 6.46 4.22 19.60
CA VAL A 61 6.05 2.84 19.89
C VAL A 61 7.27 1.90 19.87
N GLY A 62 8.23 2.15 18.98
CA GLY A 62 9.46 1.37 18.84
C GLY A 62 9.26 0.07 18.07
N GLU A 63 10.37 -0.55 17.65
CA GLU A 63 10.32 -1.81 16.91
C GLU A 63 10.01 -3.02 17.79
N PRO A 64 9.21 -3.99 17.30
CA PRO A 64 8.74 -4.15 15.92
C PRO A 64 7.34 -3.55 15.66
N PHE A 65 6.70 -2.95 16.66
CA PHE A 65 5.33 -2.44 16.53
C PHE A 65 5.25 -1.13 15.74
N GLY A 66 6.33 -0.34 15.68
CA GLY A 66 6.38 0.90 14.93
C GLY A 66 6.17 0.70 13.42
N THR A 67 6.82 -0.30 12.82
CA THR A 67 6.62 -0.64 11.40
C THR A 67 5.19 -1.06 11.11
N LEU A 68 4.53 -1.76 12.05
CA LEU A 68 3.12 -2.10 11.95
C LEU A 68 2.22 -0.86 11.96
N VAL A 69 2.48 0.10 12.85
CA VAL A 69 1.70 1.35 12.92
C VAL A 69 1.74 2.11 11.59
N LEU A 70 2.93 2.18 10.97
CA LEU A 70 3.10 2.82 9.67
C LEU A 70 2.30 2.09 8.57
N ALA A 71 2.48 0.77 8.46
CA ALA A 71 1.79 -0.05 7.47
C ALA A 71 0.26 0.05 7.61
N VAL A 72 -0.26 -0.05 8.84
CA VAL A 72 -1.70 0.09 9.12
C VAL A 72 -2.20 1.49 8.76
N ALA A 73 -1.47 2.56 9.08
CA ALA A 73 -1.88 3.92 8.75
C ALA A 73 -2.00 4.13 7.24
N VAL A 74 -1.02 3.65 6.46
CA VAL A 74 -1.03 3.70 4.99
C VAL A 74 -2.17 2.87 4.43
N THR A 75 -2.39 1.65 4.93
CA THR A 75 -3.50 0.81 4.48
C THR A 75 -4.86 1.40 4.84
N VAL A 76 -5.01 2.07 5.99
CA VAL A 76 -6.26 2.75 6.33
C VAL A 76 -6.59 3.83 5.30
N ILE A 77 -5.58 4.56 4.80
CA ILE A 77 -5.78 5.49 3.68
C ILE A 77 -6.31 4.72 2.46
N GLU A 78 -5.60 3.68 2.03
CA GLU A 78 -5.95 2.88 0.86
C GLU A 78 -7.39 2.33 0.94
N VAL A 79 -7.71 1.65 2.03
CA VAL A 79 -9.01 1.04 2.27
C VAL A 79 -10.11 2.08 2.29
N ALA A 80 -9.90 3.21 2.96
CA ALA A 80 -10.90 4.26 3.03
C ALA A 80 -11.13 4.92 1.66
N LEU A 81 -10.10 5.05 0.82
CA LEU A 81 -10.24 5.47 -0.58
C LEU A 81 -11.05 4.47 -1.40
N ILE A 82 -10.70 3.18 -1.34
CA ILE A 82 -11.41 2.11 -2.05
C ILE A 82 -12.88 2.10 -1.64
N VAL A 83 -13.17 2.07 -0.33
CA VAL A 83 -14.54 2.03 0.19
C VAL A 83 -15.31 3.29 -0.17
N SER A 84 -14.69 4.47 -0.06
CA SER A 84 -15.34 5.73 -0.44
C SER A 84 -15.76 5.72 -1.90
N VAL A 85 -14.86 5.35 -2.82
CA VAL A 85 -15.20 5.31 -4.25
C VAL A 85 -16.21 4.20 -4.53
N MET A 86 -16.09 3.03 -3.91
CA MET A 86 -17.04 1.93 -4.06
C MET A 86 -18.46 2.33 -3.64
N LEU A 87 -18.62 2.97 -2.48
CA LEU A 87 -19.93 3.39 -1.96
C LEU A 87 -20.59 4.50 -2.79
N THR A 88 -19.79 5.36 -3.44
CA THR A 88 -20.31 6.51 -4.19
C THR A 88 -20.49 6.23 -5.67
N SER A 89 -20.06 5.07 -6.15
CA SER A 89 -19.98 4.77 -7.58
C SER A 89 -20.96 3.69 -8.00
N GLY A 90 -21.34 3.71 -9.29
CA GLY A 90 -22.24 2.72 -9.87
C GLY A 90 -21.61 1.32 -10.03
N PRO A 91 -22.40 0.33 -10.49
CA PRO A 91 -21.98 -1.06 -10.66
C PRO A 91 -20.73 -1.25 -11.54
N GLU A 92 -20.46 -0.31 -12.45
CA GLU A 92 -19.28 -0.29 -13.32
C GLU A 92 -17.95 -0.27 -12.54
N LYS A 93 -17.97 0.15 -11.27
CA LYS A 93 -16.78 0.19 -10.41
C LYS A 93 -16.67 -0.99 -9.45
N ALA A 94 -17.46 -2.05 -9.65
CA ALA A 94 -17.40 -3.26 -8.83
C ALA A 94 -16.01 -3.93 -8.82
N GLY A 95 -15.19 -3.70 -9.86
CA GLY A 95 -13.82 -4.19 -9.97
C GLY A 95 -12.74 -3.25 -9.40
N LEU A 96 -13.08 -2.04 -8.94
CA LEU A 96 -12.07 -1.06 -8.52
C LEU A 96 -11.25 -1.54 -7.32
N ALA A 97 -11.90 -2.17 -6.33
CA ALA A 97 -11.23 -2.73 -5.17
C ALA A 97 -10.21 -3.80 -5.58
N ARG A 98 -10.62 -4.72 -6.47
CA ARG A 98 -9.75 -5.73 -7.07
C ARG A 98 -8.57 -5.10 -7.79
N ASP A 99 -8.85 -4.14 -8.68
CA ASP A 99 -7.82 -3.52 -9.53
C ASP A 99 -6.79 -2.75 -8.68
N THR A 100 -7.24 -2.10 -7.61
CA THR A 100 -6.37 -1.38 -6.67
C THR A 100 -5.50 -2.33 -5.85
N VAL A 101 -6.09 -3.40 -5.28
CA VAL A 101 -5.33 -4.40 -4.51
C VAL A 101 -4.33 -5.14 -5.42
N PHE A 102 -4.75 -5.53 -6.63
CA PHE A 102 -3.86 -6.15 -7.60
C PHE A 102 -2.72 -5.21 -7.99
N ALA A 103 -3.03 -3.93 -8.24
CA ALA A 103 -2.01 -2.92 -8.51
C ALA A 103 -1.04 -2.76 -7.34
N ALA A 104 -1.52 -2.73 -6.09
CA ALA A 104 -0.68 -2.64 -4.91
C ALA A 104 0.34 -3.79 -4.84
N VAL A 105 -0.11 -5.03 -5.07
CA VAL A 105 0.79 -6.21 -5.14
C VAL A 105 1.82 -6.06 -6.24
N MET A 106 1.42 -5.65 -7.45
CA MET A 106 2.35 -5.48 -8.58
C MET A 106 3.35 -4.34 -8.36
N ILE A 107 2.88 -3.21 -7.83
CA ILE A 107 3.72 -2.04 -7.51
C ILE A 107 4.74 -2.39 -6.44
N VAL A 108 4.33 -3.06 -5.35
CA VAL A 108 5.26 -3.44 -4.29
C VAL A 108 6.26 -4.49 -4.79
N CYS A 109 5.77 -5.63 -5.27
CA CYS A 109 6.62 -6.80 -5.55
C CYS A 109 7.55 -6.59 -6.74
N ASN A 110 7.16 -5.78 -7.73
CA ASN A 110 7.96 -5.59 -8.94
C ASN A 110 8.53 -4.18 -9.05
N GLY A 111 7.73 -3.16 -8.71
CA GLY A 111 8.17 -1.76 -8.74
C GLY A 111 9.11 -1.44 -7.58
N ILE A 112 8.58 -1.41 -6.34
CA ILE A 112 9.32 -0.98 -5.16
C ILE A 112 10.48 -1.93 -4.87
N VAL A 113 10.22 -3.24 -4.78
CA VAL A 113 11.28 -4.23 -4.57
C VAL A 113 12.30 -4.16 -5.70
N GLY A 114 11.87 -4.08 -6.97
CA GLY A 114 12.79 -3.98 -8.11
C GLY A 114 13.71 -2.75 -8.04
N ILE A 115 13.18 -1.56 -7.70
CA ILE A 115 13.99 -0.35 -7.52
C ILE A 115 14.95 -0.53 -6.34
N CYS A 116 14.49 -1.08 -5.22
CA CYS A 116 15.32 -1.27 -4.02
C CYS A 116 16.51 -2.20 -4.32
N LEU A 117 16.27 -3.33 -4.98
CA LEU A 117 17.30 -4.28 -5.39
C LEU A 117 18.28 -3.66 -6.40
N LEU A 118 17.76 -2.90 -7.38
CA LEU A 118 18.60 -2.26 -8.39
C LEU A 118 19.49 -1.17 -7.79
N VAL A 119 18.90 -0.24 -7.02
CA VAL A 119 19.65 0.86 -6.37
C VAL A 119 20.65 0.32 -5.36
N GLY A 120 20.24 -0.68 -4.59
CA GLY A 120 21.08 -1.40 -3.65
C GLY A 120 22.27 -2.07 -4.32
N GLY A 121 22.01 -2.89 -5.35
CA GLY A 121 23.04 -3.61 -6.11
C GLY A 121 23.98 -2.69 -6.90
N ILE A 122 23.50 -1.57 -7.46
CA ILE A 122 24.37 -0.60 -8.14
C ILE A 122 25.36 0.03 -7.15
N ARG A 123 24.91 0.32 -5.93
CA ARG A 123 25.72 1.03 -4.94
C ARG A 123 26.65 0.12 -4.15
N HIS A 124 26.17 -1.06 -3.76
CA HIS A 124 26.82 -1.95 -2.81
C HIS A 124 27.26 -3.29 -3.43
N ARG A 125 26.98 -3.52 -4.73
CA ARG A 125 27.18 -4.78 -5.48
C ARG A 125 26.24 -5.89 -5.03
N GLU A 126 26.37 -6.32 -3.79
CA GLU A 126 25.50 -7.29 -3.13
C GLU A 126 25.09 -6.75 -1.75
N GLN A 127 23.89 -7.10 -1.30
CA GLN A 127 23.41 -6.80 0.05
C GLN A 127 22.79 -8.06 0.65
N ASP A 128 23.05 -8.28 1.94
CA ASP A 128 22.50 -9.41 2.68
C ASP A 128 21.17 -9.01 3.36
N PHE A 129 20.25 -9.97 3.47
CA PHE A 129 19.02 -9.84 4.24
C PHE A 129 18.53 -11.23 4.68
N GLN A 130 17.61 -11.26 5.64
CA GLN A 130 17.04 -12.48 6.19
C GLN A 130 15.97 -13.05 5.24
N SER A 131 16.38 -14.01 4.41
CA SER A 131 15.50 -14.68 3.44
C SER A 131 14.30 -15.38 4.09
N ARG A 132 14.42 -15.84 5.35
CA ARG A 132 13.31 -16.50 6.08
C ARG A 132 12.10 -15.59 6.25
N GLY A 133 12.31 -14.34 6.68
CA GLY A 133 11.23 -13.37 6.86
C GLY A 133 10.59 -12.97 5.53
N ALA A 134 11.41 -12.71 4.52
CA ALA A 134 10.94 -12.34 3.18
C ALA A 134 10.15 -13.48 2.51
N ALA A 135 10.62 -14.72 2.62
CA ALA A 135 9.92 -15.90 2.11
C ALA A 135 8.58 -16.14 2.83
N ALA A 136 8.54 -15.96 4.16
CA ALA A 136 7.31 -16.05 4.93
C ALA A 136 6.30 -14.98 4.48
N ALA A 137 6.75 -13.74 4.26
CA ALA A 137 5.91 -12.66 3.77
C ALA A 137 5.33 -12.97 2.38
N LEU A 138 6.16 -13.43 1.44
CA LEU A 138 5.72 -13.86 0.11
C LEU A 138 4.71 -15.02 0.16
N ALA A 139 4.91 -16.00 1.04
CA ALA A 139 4.00 -17.14 1.17
C ALA A 139 2.60 -16.72 1.63
N VAL A 140 2.53 -15.79 2.59
CA VAL A 140 1.26 -15.20 3.03
C VAL A 140 0.65 -14.38 1.89
N LEU A 141 1.44 -13.55 1.21
CA LEU A 141 0.97 -12.72 0.10
C LEU A 141 0.43 -13.55 -1.06
N ALA A 142 1.11 -14.65 -1.41
CA ALA A 142 0.67 -15.60 -2.41
C ALA A 142 -0.67 -16.24 -2.04
N SER A 143 -0.79 -16.69 -0.78
CA SER A 143 -2.01 -17.30 -0.26
C SER A 143 -3.18 -16.33 -0.32
N LEU A 144 -2.99 -15.10 0.17
CA LEU A 144 -4.02 -14.05 0.13
C LEU A 144 -4.41 -13.69 -1.29
N SER A 145 -3.44 -13.45 -2.18
CA SER A 145 -3.70 -13.02 -3.55
C SER A 145 -4.43 -14.11 -4.34
N VAL A 146 -4.00 -15.37 -4.25
CA VAL A 146 -4.65 -16.47 -4.99
C VAL A 146 -6.04 -16.75 -4.45
N LEU A 147 -6.22 -16.85 -3.13
CA LEU A 147 -7.52 -17.15 -2.53
C LEU A 147 -8.56 -16.04 -2.76
N THR A 148 -8.13 -14.78 -2.84
CA THR A 148 -9.06 -13.64 -2.91
C THR A 148 -9.23 -13.11 -4.32
N LEU A 149 -8.19 -13.15 -5.17
CA LEU A 149 -8.21 -12.55 -6.51
C LEU A 149 -8.32 -13.60 -7.63
N VAL A 150 -7.77 -14.80 -7.47
CA VAL A 150 -7.76 -15.83 -8.52
C VAL A 150 -8.91 -16.83 -8.36
N MET A 151 -9.10 -17.35 -7.14
CA MET A 151 -10.14 -18.33 -6.83
C MET A 151 -11.57 -17.94 -7.19
N PRO A 152 -12.01 -16.66 -7.14
CA PRO A 152 -13.36 -16.29 -7.57
C PRO A 152 -13.71 -16.72 -9.00
N ASN A 153 -12.71 -16.90 -9.88
CA ASN A 153 -12.92 -17.36 -11.25
C ASN A 153 -13.17 -18.87 -11.38
N TYR A 154 -12.89 -19.64 -10.32
CA TYR A 154 -12.93 -21.11 -10.32
C TYR A 154 -14.03 -21.66 -9.41
N THR A 155 -14.71 -20.81 -8.64
CA THR A 155 -15.86 -21.22 -7.83
C THR A 155 -17.09 -21.46 -8.70
N THR A 156 -17.91 -22.47 -8.36
CA THR A 156 -19.11 -22.84 -9.12
C THR A 156 -20.42 -22.35 -8.49
N THR A 157 -20.36 -21.78 -7.29
CA THR A 157 -21.56 -21.37 -6.50
C THR A 157 -22.30 -20.19 -7.11
N ARG A 158 -21.58 -19.27 -7.76
CA ARG A 158 -22.16 -18.12 -8.46
C ARG A 158 -21.42 -17.94 -9.79
N ALA A 159 -22.15 -17.63 -10.85
CA ALA A 159 -21.56 -17.39 -12.16
C ALA A 159 -20.76 -16.08 -12.15
N GLY A 160 -19.60 -16.09 -12.81
CA GLY A 160 -18.73 -14.94 -12.97
C GLY A 160 -17.61 -14.82 -11.92
N PRO A 161 -16.79 -13.75 -12.00
CA PRO A 161 -15.60 -13.52 -11.18
C PRO A 161 -15.93 -13.04 -9.75
N VAL A 162 -16.91 -13.68 -9.10
CA VAL A 162 -17.52 -13.22 -7.85
C VAL A 162 -17.62 -14.35 -6.83
N LEU A 163 -17.43 -14.01 -5.55
CA LEU A 163 -17.65 -14.95 -4.45
C LEU A 163 -19.12 -14.91 -3.99
N SER A 164 -19.63 -16.05 -3.54
CA SER A 164 -20.89 -16.08 -2.77
C SER A 164 -20.70 -15.37 -1.41
N PRO A 165 -21.77 -14.93 -0.72
CA PRO A 165 -21.64 -14.28 0.58
C PRO A 165 -20.86 -15.11 1.62
N SER A 166 -21.05 -16.44 1.65
CA SER A 166 -20.31 -17.32 2.56
C SER A 166 -18.83 -17.48 2.17
N GLN A 167 -18.53 -17.57 0.86
CA GLN A 167 -17.17 -17.62 0.35
C GLN A 167 -16.42 -16.30 0.62
N LEU A 168 -17.10 -15.16 0.45
CA LEU A 168 -16.54 -13.84 0.72
C LEU A 168 -16.29 -13.63 2.21
N ALA A 169 -17.23 -14.05 3.08
CA ALA A 169 -17.03 -14.02 4.52
C ALA A 169 -15.83 -14.89 4.94
N PHE A 170 -15.73 -16.10 4.39
CA PHE A 170 -14.58 -16.98 4.62
C PHE A 170 -13.26 -16.34 4.14
N ALA A 171 -13.24 -15.75 2.94
CA ALA A 171 -12.07 -15.09 2.39
C ALA A 171 -11.64 -13.88 3.24
N GLY A 172 -12.60 -13.06 3.68
CA GLY A 172 -12.34 -11.93 4.57
C GLY A 172 -11.77 -12.37 5.93
N VAL A 173 -12.41 -13.35 6.59
CA VAL A 173 -11.92 -13.89 7.87
C VAL A 173 -10.54 -14.52 7.72
N SER A 174 -10.34 -15.34 6.67
CA SER A 174 -9.05 -15.99 6.40
C SER A 174 -7.95 -14.98 6.14
N SER A 175 -8.27 -13.89 5.42
CA SER A 175 -7.34 -12.80 5.16
C SER A 175 -6.89 -12.11 6.44
N LEU A 176 -7.85 -11.78 7.30
CA LEU A 176 -7.57 -11.16 8.59
C LEU A 176 -6.77 -12.09 9.52
N VAL A 177 -7.09 -13.38 9.54
CA VAL A 177 -6.36 -14.38 10.33
C VAL A 177 -4.93 -14.54 9.83
N LEU A 178 -4.72 -14.69 8.52
CA LEU A 178 -3.38 -14.83 7.95
C LEU A 178 -2.52 -13.59 8.18
N TYR A 179 -3.08 -12.39 8.00
CA TYR A 179 -2.39 -11.14 8.33
C TYR A 179 -2.08 -11.06 9.83
N GLY A 180 -3.03 -11.38 10.70
CA GLY A 180 -2.83 -11.38 12.16
C GLY A 180 -1.75 -12.37 12.60
N VAL A 181 -1.72 -13.58 12.03
CA VAL A 181 -0.67 -14.58 12.28
C VAL A 181 0.69 -14.07 11.79
N PHE A 182 0.75 -13.47 10.59
CA PHE A 182 1.98 -12.87 10.08
C PHE A 182 2.50 -11.78 11.02
N VAL A 183 1.63 -10.86 11.44
CA VAL A 183 1.98 -9.79 12.39
C VAL A 183 2.45 -10.37 13.72
N PHE A 184 1.79 -11.40 14.25
CA PHE A 184 2.22 -12.07 15.49
C PHE A 184 3.59 -12.73 15.36
N VAL A 185 3.86 -13.38 14.23
CA VAL A 185 5.16 -13.98 13.93
C VAL A 185 6.24 -12.92 13.80
N GLN A 186 5.96 -11.82 13.09
CA GLN A 186 6.86 -10.70 12.88
C GLN A 186 7.18 -9.94 14.17
N THR A 187 6.21 -9.80 15.07
CA THR A 187 6.35 -8.94 16.26
C THR A 187 6.74 -9.68 17.54
N VAL A 188 6.31 -10.94 17.69
CA VAL A 188 6.47 -11.68 18.95
C VAL A 188 7.28 -12.96 18.74
N ARG A 189 6.81 -13.87 17.89
CA ARG A 189 7.29 -15.26 17.92
C ARG A 189 8.62 -15.50 17.22
N HIS A 190 8.84 -14.88 16.06
CA HIS A 190 10.05 -15.04 15.25
C HIS A 190 10.57 -13.68 14.80
N ARG A 191 10.57 -12.70 15.71
CA ARG A 191 11.00 -11.32 15.45
C ARG A 191 12.39 -11.26 14.82
N ASP A 192 13.29 -12.15 15.24
CA ASP A 192 14.67 -12.23 14.75
C ASP A 192 14.78 -12.56 13.25
N TYR A 193 13.70 -13.00 12.59
CA TYR A 193 13.65 -13.19 11.13
C TYR A 193 13.35 -11.91 10.36
N PHE A 194 13.08 -10.81 11.07
CA PHE A 194 12.72 -9.53 10.50
C PHE A 194 13.60 -8.38 11.00
N LEU A 195 14.55 -8.60 11.93
CA LEU A 195 15.44 -7.54 12.39
C LEU A 195 16.74 -7.57 11.59
N ALA A 196 17.27 -6.41 11.21
CA ALA A 196 18.62 -6.35 10.65
C ALA A 196 19.66 -6.72 11.73
N ASP A 197 20.72 -7.44 11.36
CA ASP A 197 21.85 -7.74 12.26
C ASP A 197 22.73 -6.50 12.54
N VAL A 198 22.54 -5.42 11.77
CA VAL A 198 23.29 -4.16 11.92
C VAL A 198 22.52 -3.22 12.86
N PRO A 199 23.15 -2.67 13.91
CA PRO A 199 22.51 -1.69 14.77
C PRO A 199 22.08 -0.47 13.95
N ASP A 200 20.79 -0.17 13.96
CA ASP A 200 20.25 1.00 13.29
C ASP A 200 20.75 2.26 14.04
N GLU A 201 21.54 3.12 13.39
CA GLU A 201 22.07 4.36 13.99
C GLU A 201 20.93 5.28 14.49
N ASP A 202 19.71 5.12 13.97
CA ASP A 202 18.52 5.86 14.43
C ASP A 202 17.99 5.35 15.79
N VAL A 203 18.42 4.17 16.27
CA VAL A 203 18.11 3.66 17.62
C VAL A 203 18.74 4.52 18.73
N HIS A 204 19.70 5.40 18.38
CA HIS A 204 20.28 6.37 19.32
C HIS A 204 19.52 7.70 19.38
N ALA A 205 18.49 7.92 18.56
CA ALA A 205 17.60 9.07 18.72
C ALA A 205 16.61 8.81 19.86
N ALA A 206 16.57 9.70 20.86
CA ALA A 206 15.60 9.59 21.94
C ALA A 206 14.17 9.61 21.36
N PRO A 207 13.28 8.70 21.79
CA PRO A 207 11.92 8.66 21.29
C PRO A 207 11.20 9.99 21.54
N PRO A 208 10.28 10.42 20.66
CA PRO A 208 9.57 11.67 20.82
C PRO A 208 8.78 11.67 22.15
N SER A 209 8.54 12.85 22.72
CA SER A 209 7.76 12.94 23.96
C SER A 209 6.33 12.43 23.76
N SER A 210 5.69 11.91 24.82
CA SER A 210 4.30 11.42 24.74
C SER A 210 3.32 12.49 24.23
N ARG A 211 3.56 13.77 24.54
CA ARG A 211 2.73 14.88 24.03
C ARG A 211 2.85 15.05 22.52
N VAL A 212 4.07 14.95 21.99
CA VAL A 212 4.34 15.03 20.54
C VAL A 212 3.70 13.83 19.83
N ALA A 213 3.85 12.62 20.37
CA ALA A 213 3.24 11.42 19.79
C ALA A 213 1.70 11.49 19.79
N LEU A 214 1.08 11.96 20.87
CA LEU A 214 -0.37 12.16 20.92
C LEU A 214 -0.86 13.25 19.94
N ALA A 215 -0.12 14.36 19.84
CA ALA A 215 -0.44 15.41 18.87
C ALA A 215 -0.32 14.89 17.42
N ALA A 216 0.74 14.14 17.11
CA ALA A 216 0.90 13.47 15.82
C ALA A 216 -0.23 12.48 15.54
N GLY A 217 -0.63 11.67 16.53
CA GLY A 217 -1.77 10.76 16.41
C GLY A 217 -3.09 11.48 16.13
N GLY A 218 -3.35 12.60 16.80
CA GLY A 218 -4.54 13.44 16.53
C GLY A 218 -4.51 14.06 15.14
N LEU A 219 -3.37 14.61 14.71
CA LEU A 219 -3.20 15.19 13.37
C LEU A 219 -3.25 14.12 12.27
N LEU A 220 -2.76 12.91 12.54
CA LEU A 220 -2.89 11.76 11.65
C LEU A 220 -4.36 11.50 11.34
N LEU A 221 -5.24 11.42 12.36
CA LEU A 221 -6.68 11.22 12.14
C LEU A 221 -7.30 12.33 11.30
N VAL A 222 -6.93 13.59 11.55
CA VAL A 222 -7.40 14.75 10.76
C VAL A 222 -6.93 14.65 9.30
N CYS A 223 -5.68 14.25 9.06
CA CYS A 223 -5.14 14.01 7.73
C CYS A 223 -5.89 12.87 7.02
N LEU A 224 -6.11 11.74 7.70
CA LEU A 224 -6.80 10.58 7.12
C LEU A 224 -8.19 10.96 6.60
N VAL A 225 -8.98 11.69 7.39
CA VAL A 225 -10.30 12.15 6.96
C VAL A 225 -10.19 13.11 5.77
N ALA A 226 -9.24 14.06 5.80
CA ALA A 226 -9.03 14.98 4.69
C ALA A 226 -8.66 14.25 3.39
N VAL A 227 -7.77 13.24 3.47
CA VAL A 227 -7.35 12.43 2.32
C VAL A 227 -8.54 11.72 1.67
N VAL A 228 -9.40 11.10 2.47
CA VAL A 228 -10.59 10.39 1.98
C VAL A 228 -11.54 11.36 1.26
N LEU A 229 -11.81 12.52 1.86
CA LEU A 229 -12.73 13.50 1.30
C LEU A 229 -12.16 14.18 0.05
N LEU A 230 -10.88 14.53 0.03
CA LEU A 230 -10.21 15.12 -1.14
C LEU A 230 -10.16 14.15 -2.31
N ALA A 231 -9.84 12.89 -2.07
CA ALA A 231 -9.82 11.87 -3.11
C ALA A 231 -11.22 11.58 -3.67
N LYS A 232 -12.27 11.68 -2.84
CA LYS A 232 -13.66 11.60 -3.32
C LYS A 232 -13.99 12.74 -4.28
N VAL A 233 -13.50 13.95 -4.04
CA VAL A 233 -13.65 15.08 -4.97
C VAL A 233 -12.84 14.85 -6.26
N LEU A 234 -11.67 14.22 -6.16
CA LEU A 234 -10.75 14.02 -7.28
C LEU A 234 -11.08 12.78 -8.15
N SER A 235 -11.75 11.76 -7.60
CA SER A 235 -12.03 10.49 -8.29
C SER A 235 -12.72 10.65 -9.65
N PRO A 236 -13.79 11.46 -9.80
CA PRO A 236 -14.41 11.68 -11.11
C PRO A 236 -13.47 12.35 -12.13
N VAL A 237 -12.57 13.21 -11.64
CA VAL A 237 -11.58 13.91 -12.48
C VAL A 237 -10.53 12.93 -12.99
N VAL A 238 -10.02 12.04 -12.13
CA VAL A 238 -9.07 10.99 -12.51
C VAL A 238 -9.72 10.04 -13.52
N GLU A 239 -10.97 9.64 -13.30
CA GLU A 239 -11.73 8.79 -14.22
C GLU A 239 -11.90 9.44 -15.59
N THR A 240 -12.33 10.70 -15.62
CA THR A 240 -12.50 11.45 -16.88
C THR A 240 -11.15 11.60 -17.59
N ALA A 241 -10.07 11.85 -16.86
CA ALA A 241 -8.72 11.94 -17.44
C ALA A 241 -8.26 10.62 -18.04
N VAL A 242 -8.48 9.50 -17.35
CA VAL A 242 -8.17 8.14 -17.84
C VAL A 242 -8.98 7.82 -19.10
N GLN A 243 -10.29 8.12 -19.10
CA GLN A 243 -11.16 7.93 -20.26
C GLN A 243 -10.73 8.79 -21.45
N ASN A 244 -10.40 10.06 -21.22
CA ASN A 244 -9.93 10.97 -22.26
C ASN A 244 -8.57 10.54 -22.86
N ALA A 245 -7.74 9.85 -22.08
CA ALA A 245 -6.50 9.25 -22.55
C ALA A 245 -6.71 7.93 -23.31
N GLY A 246 -7.95 7.44 -23.43
CA GLY A 246 -8.28 6.14 -24.03
C GLY A 246 -7.82 4.94 -23.19
N ALA A 247 -7.49 5.16 -21.92
CA ALA A 247 -6.95 4.14 -21.04
C ALA A 247 -8.06 3.34 -20.31
N PRO A 248 -7.85 2.04 -20.00
CA PRO A 248 -8.84 1.23 -19.29
C PRO A 248 -9.13 1.72 -17.87
N ALA A 249 -10.34 1.47 -17.36
CA ALA A 249 -10.75 1.86 -16.00
C ALA A 249 -9.84 1.28 -14.89
N ALA A 250 -9.22 0.11 -15.13
CA ALA A 250 -8.26 -0.50 -14.21
C ALA A 250 -7.07 0.42 -13.88
N VAL A 251 -6.72 1.36 -14.77
CA VAL A 251 -5.67 2.36 -14.55
C VAL A 251 -5.99 3.28 -13.37
N VAL A 252 -7.26 3.52 -13.05
CA VAL A 252 -7.65 4.29 -11.86
C VAL A 252 -7.15 3.60 -10.59
N GLY A 253 -7.28 2.27 -10.51
CA GLY A 253 -6.75 1.49 -9.39
C GLY A 253 -5.22 1.59 -9.28
N ILE A 254 -4.51 1.61 -10.42
CA ILE A 254 -3.06 1.81 -10.47
C ILE A 254 -2.66 3.18 -9.91
N ILE A 255 -3.35 4.24 -10.32
CA ILE A 255 -3.07 5.60 -9.84
C ILE A 255 -3.30 5.71 -8.33
N ILE A 256 -4.41 5.15 -7.83
CA ILE A 256 -4.73 5.15 -6.40
C ILE A 256 -3.66 4.38 -5.61
N ALA A 257 -3.35 3.15 -6.02
CA ALA A 257 -2.34 2.33 -5.35
C ALA A 257 -0.95 3.00 -5.36
N ALA A 258 -0.54 3.57 -6.50
CA ALA A 258 0.73 4.27 -6.63
C ALA A 258 0.80 5.51 -5.72
N LEU A 259 -0.28 6.30 -5.63
CA LEU A 259 -0.34 7.47 -4.76
C LEU A 259 -0.16 7.10 -3.29
N VAL A 260 -0.85 6.05 -2.84
CA VAL A 260 -0.83 5.63 -1.43
C VAL A 260 0.49 4.96 -1.05
N LEU A 261 1.06 4.15 -1.94
CA LEU A 261 2.33 3.45 -1.71
C LEU A 261 3.57 4.32 -1.91
N LEU A 262 3.44 5.49 -2.54
CA LEU A 262 4.58 6.35 -2.89
C LEU A 262 5.48 6.71 -1.68
N PRO A 263 4.95 7.20 -0.54
CA PRO A 263 5.80 7.59 0.58
C PRO A 263 6.61 6.40 1.13
N GLU A 264 5.97 5.23 1.22
CA GLU A 264 6.58 4.00 1.73
C GLU A 264 7.59 3.42 0.74
N GLY A 265 7.29 3.46 -0.56
CA GLY A 265 8.24 3.12 -1.61
C GLY A 265 9.50 4.00 -1.57
N LEU A 266 9.35 5.32 -1.35
CA LEU A 266 10.48 6.22 -1.16
C LEU A 266 11.27 5.92 0.13
N ALA A 267 10.60 5.53 1.22
CA ALA A 267 11.28 5.09 2.43
C ALA A 267 12.07 3.79 2.21
N ALA A 268 11.48 2.80 1.54
CA ALA A 268 12.12 1.53 1.21
C ALA A 268 13.34 1.73 0.30
N VAL A 269 13.25 2.57 -0.72
CA VAL A 269 14.38 2.88 -1.62
C VAL A 269 15.50 3.61 -0.87
N ARG A 270 15.16 4.55 0.02
CA ARG A 270 16.15 5.23 0.87
C ARG A 270 16.87 4.23 1.79
N ALA A 271 16.14 3.30 2.40
CA ALA A 271 16.72 2.25 3.24
C ALA A 271 17.66 1.33 2.44
N ALA A 272 17.24 0.85 1.27
CA ALA A 272 18.09 0.03 0.40
C ALA A 272 19.39 0.76 -0.01
N ARG A 273 19.28 2.03 -0.38
CA ARG A 273 20.44 2.88 -0.71
C ARG A 273 21.38 3.09 0.48
N ALA A 274 20.85 3.09 1.70
CA ALA A 274 21.61 3.24 2.94
C ALA A 274 22.18 1.92 3.48
N ASP A 275 22.18 0.86 2.67
CA ASP A 275 22.63 -0.48 3.06
C ASP A 275 21.77 -1.19 4.11
N ARG A 276 20.51 -0.76 4.24
CA ARG A 276 19.51 -1.32 5.18
C ARG A 276 18.44 -2.10 4.42
N LEU A 277 18.87 -3.10 3.65
CA LEU A 277 17.96 -3.86 2.77
C LEU A 277 16.89 -4.63 3.55
N GLN A 278 17.22 -5.20 4.71
CA GLN A 278 16.21 -5.87 5.56
C GLN A 278 15.05 -4.92 5.89
N ASN A 279 15.35 -3.69 6.31
CA ASN A 279 14.33 -2.67 6.62
C ASN A 279 13.53 -2.30 5.37
N SER A 280 14.20 -2.18 4.22
CA SER A 280 13.55 -1.94 2.92
C SER A 280 12.53 -3.05 2.57
N MET A 281 12.92 -4.32 2.71
CA MET A 281 12.04 -5.46 2.41
C MET A 281 10.89 -5.58 3.41
N ASN A 282 11.14 -5.34 4.70
CA ASN A 282 10.09 -5.32 5.71
C ASN A 282 9.05 -4.24 5.44
N LEU A 283 9.48 -3.02 5.08
CA LEU A 283 8.58 -1.94 4.70
C LEU A 283 7.78 -2.32 3.45
N ALA A 284 8.45 -2.71 2.37
CA ALA A 284 7.79 -3.04 1.11
C ALA A 284 6.80 -4.22 1.26
N LEU A 285 7.27 -5.39 1.69
CA LEU A 285 6.41 -6.59 1.79
C LEU A 285 5.38 -6.47 2.90
N GLY A 286 5.71 -5.81 4.01
CA GLY A 286 4.78 -5.50 5.08
C GLY A 286 3.60 -4.65 4.59
N SER A 287 3.88 -3.65 3.75
CA SER A 287 2.86 -2.83 3.10
C SER A 287 1.94 -3.63 2.20
N ALA A 288 2.47 -4.48 1.30
CA ALA A 288 1.65 -5.32 0.45
C ALA A 288 0.75 -6.27 1.25
N LEU A 289 1.29 -6.86 2.32
CA LEU A 289 0.54 -7.74 3.20
C LEU A 289 -0.55 -7.02 3.98
N ALA A 290 -0.27 -5.81 4.49
CA ALA A 290 -1.26 -4.98 5.15
C ALA A 290 -2.36 -4.58 4.16
N SER A 291 -1.97 -4.10 2.98
CA SER A 291 -2.86 -3.69 1.88
C SER A 291 -3.89 -4.77 1.57
N ILE A 292 -3.48 -5.98 1.17
CA ILE A 292 -4.43 -7.05 0.87
C ILE A 292 -5.10 -7.62 2.13
N GLY A 293 -4.32 -7.79 3.21
CA GLY A 293 -4.72 -8.40 4.47
C GLY A 293 -5.88 -7.68 5.14
N LEU A 294 -5.90 -6.34 5.05
CA LEU A 294 -6.92 -5.47 5.65
C LEU A 294 -7.96 -4.98 4.63
N THR A 295 -7.60 -4.84 3.34
CA THR A 295 -8.57 -4.40 2.32
C THR A 295 -9.65 -5.44 2.08
N ILE A 296 -9.26 -6.70 1.85
CA ILE A 296 -10.22 -7.78 1.55
C ILE A 296 -11.29 -7.94 2.65
N PRO A 297 -10.96 -8.06 3.96
CA PRO A 297 -11.98 -8.15 5.00
C PRO A 297 -12.86 -6.90 5.05
N THR A 298 -12.29 -5.71 4.81
CA THR A 298 -13.07 -4.48 4.85
C THR A 298 -14.08 -4.39 3.70
N VAL A 299 -13.64 -4.64 2.46
CA VAL A 299 -14.57 -4.62 1.30
C VAL A 299 -15.59 -5.75 1.39
N ALA A 300 -15.22 -6.90 1.95
CA ALA A 300 -16.14 -7.99 2.25
C ALA A 300 -17.22 -7.57 3.25
N ALA A 301 -16.83 -6.92 4.35
CA ALA A 301 -17.78 -6.41 5.35
C ALA A 301 -18.73 -5.37 4.75
N VAL A 302 -18.21 -4.44 3.95
CA VAL A 302 -19.04 -3.42 3.28
C VAL A 302 -20.00 -4.07 2.28
N PHE A 303 -19.56 -5.03 1.48
CA PHE A 303 -20.42 -5.80 0.57
C PHE A 303 -21.56 -6.50 1.32
N LEU A 304 -21.23 -7.22 2.41
CA LEU A 304 -22.21 -7.97 3.18
C LEU A 304 -23.24 -7.07 3.87
N ALA A 305 -22.84 -5.85 4.25
CA ALA A 305 -23.72 -4.88 4.89
C ALA A 305 -24.61 -4.11 3.88
N THR A 306 -24.09 -3.82 2.69
CA THR A 306 -24.75 -2.90 1.72
C THR A 306 -25.37 -3.62 0.52
N GLY A 307 -24.97 -4.86 0.24
CA GLY A 307 -25.42 -5.62 -0.93
C GLY A 307 -24.92 -5.10 -2.28
N GLN A 308 -23.98 -4.14 -2.31
CA GLN A 308 -23.40 -3.62 -3.56
C GLN A 308 -22.65 -4.70 -4.34
N SER A 309 -22.48 -4.55 -5.65
CA SER A 309 -21.72 -5.53 -6.46
C SER A 309 -20.22 -5.44 -6.19
N LEU A 310 -19.58 -6.57 -5.88
CA LEU A 310 -18.13 -6.69 -5.71
C LEU A 310 -17.59 -7.79 -6.65
N VAL A 311 -16.65 -7.42 -7.51
CA VAL A 311 -15.95 -8.32 -8.43
C VAL A 311 -14.50 -8.42 -7.98
N LEU A 312 -14.11 -9.60 -7.50
CA LEU A 312 -12.75 -9.85 -7.01
C LEU A 312 -11.89 -10.66 -7.99
N GLY A 313 -12.51 -11.45 -8.87
CA GLY A 313 -11.77 -12.25 -9.85
C GLY A 313 -10.98 -11.38 -10.82
N ILE A 314 -9.65 -11.55 -10.84
CA ILE A 314 -8.76 -10.93 -11.84
C ILE A 314 -8.82 -11.69 -13.16
N ASP A 315 -8.53 -11.02 -14.27
CA ASP A 315 -8.57 -11.68 -15.59
C ASP A 315 -7.39 -12.65 -15.81
N GLY A 316 -7.41 -13.35 -16.95
CA GLY A 316 -6.36 -14.32 -17.28
C GLY A 316 -4.96 -13.69 -17.38
N LYS A 317 -4.86 -12.48 -17.93
CA LYS A 317 -3.59 -11.75 -18.09
C LYS A 317 -3.01 -11.36 -16.73
N GLN A 318 -3.83 -10.79 -15.86
CA GLN A 318 -3.48 -10.44 -14.49
C GLN A 318 -3.10 -11.69 -13.69
N THR A 319 -3.79 -12.81 -13.90
CA THR A 319 -3.45 -14.10 -13.27
C THR A 319 -2.05 -14.58 -13.66
N VAL A 320 -1.70 -14.56 -14.96
CA VAL A 320 -0.35 -14.94 -15.41
C VAL A 320 0.71 -14.02 -14.83
N LEU A 321 0.49 -12.71 -14.85
CA LEU A 321 1.42 -11.73 -14.27
C LEU A 321 1.61 -11.92 -12.76
N LEU A 322 0.52 -12.21 -12.02
CA LEU A 322 0.58 -12.50 -10.59
C LEU A 322 1.43 -13.74 -10.32
N ILE A 323 1.17 -14.85 -11.00
CA ILE A 323 1.89 -16.11 -10.81
C ILE A 323 3.37 -15.92 -11.13
N LEU A 324 3.69 -15.25 -12.23
CA LEU A 324 5.07 -14.95 -12.61
C LEU A 324 5.77 -14.08 -11.55
N THR A 325 5.08 -13.06 -11.03
CA THR A 325 5.57 -12.19 -9.95
C THR A 325 5.87 -12.98 -8.69
N LEU A 326 4.97 -13.86 -8.26
CA LEU A 326 5.14 -14.68 -7.06
C LEU A 326 6.28 -15.71 -7.23
N LEU A 327 6.39 -16.32 -8.41
CA LEU A 327 7.46 -17.25 -8.75
C LEU A 327 8.83 -16.55 -8.70
N VAL A 328 8.97 -15.45 -9.45
CA VAL A 328 10.21 -14.67 -9.49
C VAL A 328 10.54 -14.10 -8.12
N GLY A 329 9.56 -13.57 -7.39
CA GLY A 329 9.75 -13.09 -6.02
C GLY A 329 10.28 -14.19 -5.10
N THR A 330 9.77 -15.41 -5.19
CA THR A 330 10.25 -16.55 -4.40
C THR A 330 11.70 -16.90 -4.74
N LEU A 331 12.06 -16.93 -6.03
CA LEU A 331 13.43 -17.19 -6.48
C LEU A 331 14.41 -16.08 -6.04
N THR A 332 13.95 -14.83 -6.09
CA THR A 332 14.75 -13.66 -5.69
C THR A 332 14.96 -13.58 -4.19
N LEU A 333 13.89 -13.78 -3.39
CA LEU A 333 13.93 -13.55 -1.95
C LEU A 333 14.44 -14.76 -1.15
N SER A 334 14.49 -15.94 -1.76
CA SER A 334 15.06 -17.15 -1.12
C SER A 334 16.59 -17.17 -1.08
N SER A 335 17.28 -16.41 -1.95
CA SER A 335 18.75 -16.39 -2.00
C SER A 335 19.41 -15.71 -0.79
N GLY A 336 18.69 -14.81 -0.09
CA GLY A 336 19.24 -14.02 1.02
C GLY A 336 20.25 -12.94 0.60
N ARG A 337 20.53 -12.83 -0.71
CA ARG A 337 21.45 -11.87 -1.31
C ARG A 337 20.87 -11.24 -2.55
N THR A 338 21.16 -9.96 -2.75
CA THR A 338 20.61 -9.20 -3.87
C THR A 338 21.60 -8.95 -4.99
N THR A 339 21.09 -8.95 -6.22
CA THR A 339 21.87 -8.59 -7.41
C THR A 339 21.12 -7.56 -8.27
N ILE A 340 21.89 -6.82 -9.07
CA ILE A 340 21.35 -5.92 -10.11
C ILE A 340 20.41 -6.68 -11.06
N LEU A 341 20.74 -7.94 -11.39
CA LEU A 341 19.93 -8.77 -12.28
C LEU A 341 18.53 -9.02 -11.71
N GLN A 342 18.42 -9.36 -10.43
CA GLN A 342 17.12 -9.54 -9.77
C GLN A 342 16.30 -8.25 -9.81
N GLY A 343 16.93 -7.10 -9.52
CA GLY A 343 16.26 -5.80 -9.63
C GLY A 343 15.75 -5.52 -11.05
N ALA A 344 16.58 -5.76 -12.07
CA ALA A 344 16.19 -5.58 -13.47
C ALA A 344 15.05 -6.51 -13.92
N VAL A 345 15.04 -7.77 -13.44
CA VAL A 345 13.95 -8.72 -13.71
C VAL A 345 12.64 -8.24 -13.09
N HIS A 346 12.63 -7.82 -11.82
CA HIS A 346 11.43 -7.28 -11.20
C HIS A 346 10.93 -6.01 -11.93
N LEU A 347 11.82 -5.10 -12.31
CA LEU A 347 11.44 -3.90 -13.05
C LEU A 347 10.91 -4.20 -14.46
N SER A 348 11.42 -5.23 -15.13
CA SER A 348 10.88 -5.64 -16.44
C SER A 348 9.46 -6.21 -16.31
N LEU A 349 9.19 -6.98 -15.25
CA LEU A 349 7.82 -7.43 -14.92
C LEU A 349 6.90 -6.26 -14.60
N PHE A 350 7.39 -5.26 -13.86
CA PHE A 350 6.61 -4.06 -13.55
C PHE A 350 6.31 -3.25 -14.83
N ALA A 351 7.30 -3.07 -15.70
CA ALA A 351 7.12 -2.39 -16.97
C ALA A 351 6.13 -3.14 -17.88
N ALA A 352 6.21 -4.48 -17.94
CA ALA A 352 5.25 -5.29 -18.67
C ALA A 352 3.83 -5.14 -18.11
N TYR A 353 3.67 -5.15 -16.78
CA TYR A 353 2.39 -4.90 -16.12
C TYR A 353 1.79 -3.55 -16.48
N LEU A 354 2.58 -2.47 -16.38
CA LEU A 354 2.11 -1.13 -16.76
C LEU A 354 1.75 -1.09 -18.24
N PHE A 355 2.64 -1.53 -19.12
CA PHE A 355 2.40 -1.54 -20.56
C PHE A 355 1.10 -2.27 -20.90
N LEU A 356 0.92 -3.49 -20.40
CA LEU A 356 -0.28 -4.30 -20.62
C LEU A 356 -1.53 -3.77 -19.90
N SER A 357 -1.41 -2.81 -18.99
CA SER A 357 -2.56 -2.16 -18.35
C SER A 357 -3.03 -0.93 -19.14
N PHE A 358 -2.10 -0.23 -19.80
CA PHE A 358 -2.40 0.93 -20.66
C PHE A 358 -2.68 0.55 -22.11
N ALA A 359 -2.02 -0.49 -22.62
CA ALA A 359 -2.16 -1.06 -23.97
C ALA A 359 -2.51 -2.56 -23.83
N PRO A 360 -3.79 -2.89 -23.56
CA PRO A 360 -4.21 -4.19 -23.06
C PRO A 360 -4.10 -5.39 -23.99
#